data_AF-A0A1F9Z513-F1
#
_entry.id   AF-A0A1F9Z513-F1
#
_cell.length_a   1.000
_cell.length_b   1.000
_cell.length_c   1.000
_cell.angle_alpha   90.00
_cell.angle_beta   90.00
_cell.angle_gamma   90.00
#
_symmetry.space_group_name_H-M   'P 1'
#
loop_
_entity.id
_entity.type
_entity.pdbx_description
1 polymer ?
#
loop_
_entity_poly.entity_id
_entity_poly.type
_entity_poly.pdbx_seq_one_letter_code
_entity_poly.pdbx_strand_id
1 'polypeptide(L)'
;MIEYAYGNWLAVALLVAFAGTFLFSLLRPRTHREWTTFGVTQAFFVALFAEMFGYPLTVYVASILLGTSLSFGHVEGHLLGVFLGTVTGLGTAFGWVVVMGSSTVLIVTGAFLVQAG
;
A
#
# COMPACT_ATOMS: atom_id res chain seq x y z
N MET A 1 -19.82 -5.02 -13.06
CA MET A 1 -19.22 -3.72 -13.39
C MET A 1 -17.80 -3.76 -12.87
N ILE A 2 -16.80 -3.47 -13.69
CA ILE A 2 -15.42 -3.33 -13.20
C ILE A 2 -15.39 -2.00 -12.44
N GLU A 3 -15.34 -2.07 -11.12
CA GLU A 3 -15.26 -0.89 -10.26
C GLU A 3 -13.83 -0.38 -10.31
N TYR A 4 -13.64 0.78 -10.94
CA TYR A 4 -12.34 1.45 -10.99
C TYR A 4 -12.01 1.97 -9.60
N ALA A 5 -11.04 1.33 -8.93
CA ALA A 5 -10.61 1.67 -7.58
C ALA A 5 -9.69 2.92 -7.51
N TYR A 6 -9.27 3.43 -8.67
CA TYR A 6 -8.26 4.48 -8.81
C TYR A 6 -8.88 5.81 -9.27
N GLY A 7 -8.15 6.92 -9.09
CA GLY A 7 -8.60 8.28 -9.42
C GLY A 7 -9.23 9.05 -8.25
N ASN A 8 -9.21 8.49 -7.04
CA ASN A 8 -9.71 9.14 -5.83
C ASN A 8 -8.68 10.10 -5.21
N TRP A 9 -8.41 11.20 -5.91
CA TRP A 9 -7.45 12.23 -5.47
C TRP A 9 -7.87 12.93 -4.17
N LEU A 10 -9.16 12.96 -3.86
CA LEU A 10 -9.64 13.47 -2.57
C LEU A 10 -9.14 12.60 -1.42
N ALA A 11 -9.25 11.27 -1.54
CA ALA A 11 -8.71 10.35 -0.55
C ALA A 11 -7.18 10.46 -0.43
N VAL A 12 -6.46 10.61 -1.56
CA VAL A 12 -5.01 10.86 -1.55
C VAL A 12 -4.69 12.09 -0.72
N ALA A 13 -5.33 13.23 -1.00
CA ALA A 13 -5.07 14.48 -0.30
C ALA A 13 -5.36 14.38 1.21
N LEU A 14 -6.48 13.75 1.59
CA LEU A 14 -6.86 13.56 2.98
C LEU A 14 -5.88 12.65 3.74
N LEU A 15 -5.49 11.51 3.15
CA LEU A 15 -4.56 10.57 3.76
C LEU A 15 -3.14 11.16 3.87
N VAL A 16 -2.69 11.89 2.85
CA VAL A 16 -1.42 12.63 2.88
C VAL A 16 -1.42 13.68 3.98
N ALA A 17 -2.49 14.47 4.11
CA ALA A 17 -2.59 15.48 5.15
C ALA A 17 -2.61 14.85 6.55
N PHE A 18 -3.39 13.78 6.72
CA PHE A 18 -3.45 13.03 7.97
C PHE A 18 -2.09 12.42 8.35
N ALA A 19 -1.44 11.70 7.43
CA ALA A 19 -0.12 11.14 7.68
C ALA A 19 0.92 12.24 7.91
N GLY A 20 0.90 13.32 7.14
CA GLY A 20 1.83 14.45 7.28
C GLY A 20 1.71 15.14 8.64
N THR A 21 0.48 15.39 9.12
CA THR A 21 0.27 15.96 10.46
C THR A 21 0.72 15.02 11.58
N PHE A 22 0.47 13.72 11.43
CA PHE A 22 0.93 12.71 12.38
C PHE A 22 2.47 12.62 12.43
N LEU A 23 3.13 12.55 11.27
CA LEU A 23 4.59 12.54 11.16
C LEU A 23 5.21 13.81 11.73
N PHE A 24 4.60 14.97 11.49
CA PHE A 24 5.08 16.23 12.02
C PHE A 24 5.02 16.26 13.55
N SER A 25 3.95 15.71 14.13
CA SER A 25 3.78 15.59 15.59
C SER A 25 4.84 14.69 16.25
N LEU A 26 5.24 13.62 15.57
CA LEU A 26 6.26 12.66 16.03
C LEU A 26 7.69 13.18 15.86
N LEU A 27 8.02 13.71 14.69
CA LEU A 27 9.40 14.06 14.32
C LEU A 27 9.80 15.46 14.80
N ARG A 28 8.84 16.39 14.94
CA ARG A 28 9.04 17.80 15.39
C ARG A 28 10.37 18.40 14.90
N PRO A 29 10.57 18.55 13.58
CA PRO A 29 11.84 18.96 13.02
C PRO A 29 12.24 20.38 13.51
N ARG A 30 13.46 20.51 14.05
CA ARG A 30 14.03 21.75 14.60
C ARG A 30 15.24 22.25 13.82
N THR A 31 16.01 21.34 13.22
CA THR A 31 17.21 21.64 12.44
C THR A 31 16.98 21.43 10.95
N HIS A 32 17.79 22.06 10.10
CA HIS A 32 17.69 21.91 8.64
C HIS A 32 17.75 20.45 8.18
N ARG A 33 18.57 19.62 8.83
CA ARG A 33 18.69 18.19 8.50
C ARG A 33 17.42 17.40 8.84
N GLU A 34 16.77 17.73 9.96
CA GLU A 34 15.50 17.09 10.35
C GLU A 34 14.36 17.47 9.39
N TRP A 35 14.36 18.69 8.85
CA TRP A 35 13.42 19.09 7.80
C TRP A 35 13.61 18.31 6.50
N THR A 36 14.86 18.03 6.12
CA THR A 36 15.14 17.17 4.95
C THR A 36 14.63 15.75 5.19
N THR A 37 14.93 15.15 6.34
CA THR A 37 14.44 13.81 6.68
C THR A 37 12.92 13.75 6.70
N PHE A 38 12.26 14.71 7.34
CA PHE A 38 10.81 14.83 7.35
C PHE A 38 10.23 14.93 5.94
N GLY A 39 10.82 15.77 5.08
CA GLY A 39 10.38 15.94 3.69
C GLY A 39 10.50 14.65 2.88
N VAL A 40 11.61 13.91 3.02
CA VAL A 40 11.80 12.61 2.35
C VAL A 40 10.76 11.59 2.83
N THR A 41 10.52 11.53 4.14
CA THR A 41 9.49 10.64 4.70
C THR A 41 8.10 11.03 4.20
N GLN A 42 7.75 12.32 4.22
CA GLN A 42 6.45 12.79 3.72
C GLN A 42 6.28 12.51 2.21
N ALA A 43 7.32 12.72 1.40
CA ALA A 43 7.29 12.41 -0.02
C ALA A 43 7.04 10.91 -0.28
N PHE A 44 7.58 10.02 0.54
CA PHE A 44 7.26 8.60 0.49
C PHE A 44 5.77 8.32 0.72
N PHE A 45 5.15 8.95 1.74
CA PHE A 45 3.71 8.78 1.98
C PHE A 45 2.85 9.37 0.86
N VAL A 46 3.25 10.51 0.29
CA VAL A 46 2.60 11.09 -0.91
C VAL A 46 2.63 10.10 -2.06
N ALA A 47 3.79 9.53 -2.37
CA ALA A 47 3.94 8.53 -3.42
C ALA A 47 3.11 7.28 -3.13
N LEU A 48 3.12 6.77 -1.90
CA LEU A 48 2.36 5.58 -1.48
C LEU A 48 0.85 5.77 -1.65
N PHE A 49 0.28 6.88 -1.18
CA PHE A 49 -1.16 7.12 -1.30
C PHE A 49 -1.57 7.45 -2.74
N ALA A 50 -0.75 8.21 -3.47
CA ALA A 50 -0.99 8.47 -4.89
C ALA A 50 -0.99 7.16 -5.70
N GLU A 51 -0.13 6.22 -5.36
CA GLU A 51 -0.07 4.90 -5.99
C GLU A 51 -1.33 4.06 -5.71
N MET A 52 -1.82 4.06 -4.47
CA MET A 52 -2.97 3.25 -4.07
C MET A 52 -4.32 3.81 -4.54
N PHE A 53 -4.50 5.13 -4.51
CA PHE A 53 -5.80 5.77 -4.75
C PHE A 53 -5.82 6.67 -6.00
N GLY A 54 -4.66 7.08 -6.49
CA GLY A 54 -4.52 8.01 -7.62
C GLY A 54 -4.25 7.27 -8.93
N TYR A 55 -2.97 6.97 -9.19
CA TYR A 55 -2.50 6.35 -10.43
C TYR A 55 -1.53 5.18 -10.11
N PRO A 56 -1.89 3.93 -10.47
CA PRO A 56 -1.16 2.74 -10.04
C PRO A 56 0.07 2.42 -10.91
N LEU A 57 1.15 3.19 -10.74
CA LEU A 57 2.40 3.05 -11.49
C LEU A 57 3.02 1.65 -11.38
N THR A 58 3.01 1.08 -10.19
CA THR A 58 3.53 -0.26 -9.87
C THR A 58 2.78 -1.32 -10.66
N VAL A 59 1.47 -1.22 -10.79
CA VAL A 59 0.68 -2.16 -11.60
C VAL A 59 1.04 -2.02 -13.07
N TYR A 60 1.24 -0.79 -13.58
CA TYR A 60 1.72 -0.57 -14.95
C TYR A 60 3.11 -1.16 -15.17
N VAL A 61 4.07 -0.88 -14.30
CA VAL A 61 5.43 -1.41 -14.42
C VAL A 61 5.44 -2.93 -14.29
N ALA A 62 4.72 -3.49 -13.32
CA ALA A 62 4.63 -4.93 -13.11
C ALA A 62 3.96 -5.63 -14.30
N SER A 63 2.85 -5.10 -14.82
CA SER A 63 2.18 -5.68 -16.00
C SER A 63 3.08 -5.70 -17.23
N ILE A 64 3.90 -4.66 -17.43
CA ILE A 64 4.90 -4.61 -18.51
C ILE A 64 5.99 -5.66 -18.28
N LEU A 65 6.55 -5.73 -17.07
CA LEU A 65 7.65 -6.66 -16.76
C LEU A 65 7.24 -8.13 -16.81
N LEU A 66 6.03 -8.44 -16.34
CA LEU A 66 5.51 -9.82 -16.33
C LEU A 66 4.80 -10.19 -17.65
N GLY A 67 4.48 -9.22 -18.52
CA GLY A 67 3.73 -9.45 -19.75
C GLY A 67 2.28 -9.91 -19.51
N THR A 68 1.73 -9.64 -18.32
CA THR A 68 0.38 -10.09 -17.91
C THR A 68 -0.56 -8.90 -17.78
N SER A 69 -1.78 -9.02 -18.33
CA SER A 69 -2.84 -8.02 -18.11
C SER A 69 -3.38 -8.14 -16.69
N LEU A 70 -2.87 -7.31 -15.78
CA LEU A 70 -3.42 -7.13 -14.45
C LEU A 70 -4.66 -6.23 -14.54
N SER A 71 -5.75 -6.63 -13.89
CA SER A 71 -6.96 -5.81 -13.81
C SER A 71 -6.79 -4.71 -12.73
N PHE A 72 -7.56 -3.63 -12.83
CA PHE A 72 -7.46 -2.44 -11.98
C PHE A 72 -8.53 -2.39 -10.88
N GLY A 73 -9.12 -3.53 -10.53
CA GLY A 73 -10.07 -3.61 -9.43
C GLY A 73 -9.39 -3.65 -8.06
N HIS A 74 -10.21 -3.49 -7.01
CA HIS A 74 -9.74 -3.46 -5.62
C HIS A 74 -9.07 -4.77 -5.18
N VAL A 75 -9.50 -5.92 -5.74
CA VAL A 75 -8.93 -7.24 -5.43
C VAL A 75 -7.55 -7.39 -6.05
N GLU A 76 -7.33 -6.84 -7.25
CA GLU A 76 -6.06 -6.89 -7.95
C GLU A 76 -5.00 -5.95 -7.37
N GLY A 77 -5.40 -4.98 -6.53
CA GLY A 77 -4.50 -4.22 -5.67
C GLY A 77 -3.69 -5.11 -4.70
N HIS A 78 -4.15 -6.33 -4.42
CA HIS A 78 -3.38 -7.34 -3.68
C HIS A 78 -2.42 -8.07 -4.62
N LEU A 79 -1.41 -7.35 -5.12
CA LEU A 79 -0.45 -7.84 -6.12
C LEU A 79 0.18 -9.19 -5.75
N LEU A 80 0.56 -9.39 -4.48
CA LEU A 80 1.12 -10.66 -4.02
C LEU A 80 0.09 -11.80 -4.06
N GLY A 81 -1.18 -11.52 -3.77
CA GLY A 81 -2.26 -12.50 -3.87
C GLY A 81 -2.55 -12.87 -5.33
N VAL A 82 -2.55 -11.88 -6.23
CA VAL A 82 -2.67 -12.12 -7.68
C VAL A 82 -1.48 -12.94 -8.17
N PHE A 83 -0.25 -12.55 -7.84
CA PHE A 83 0.96 -13.26 -8.23
C PHE A 83 0.98 -14.70 -7.71
N LEU A 84 0.62 -14.92 -6.44
CA LEU A 84 0.56 -16.27 -5.88
C LEU A 84 -0.53 -17.10 -6.58
N GLY A 85 -1.69 -16.49 -6.86
CA GLY A 85 -2.77 -17.14 -7.60
C GLY A 85 -2.41 -17.49 -9.04
N THR A 86 -1.63 -16.64 -9.73
CA THR A 86 -1.19 -16.89 -11.12
C THR A 86 -0.08 -17.93 -11.19
N VAL A 87 0.92 -17.88 -10.29
CA VAL A 87 2.03 -18.84 -10.26
C VAL A 87 1.55 -20.24 -9.85
N THR A 88 0.62 -20.34 -8.90
CA THR A 88 0.08 -21.63 -8.45
C THR A 88 -0.99 -22.19 -9.37
N GLY A 89 -1.59 -21.36 -10.24
CA GLY A 89 -2.73 -21.73 -11.09
C GLY A 89 -4.04 -21.96 -10.32
N LEU A 90 -4.06 -21.73 -9.01
CA LEU A 90 -5.23 -21.97 -8.13
C LEU A 90 -6.21 -20.79 -8.09
N GLY A 91 -5.90 -19.70 -8.80
CA GLY A 91 -6.75 -18.52 -8.92
C GLY A 91 -6.45 -17.41 -7.90
N THR A 92 -6.88 -16.19 -8.23
CA THR A 92 -6.57 -14.96 -7.46
C THR A 92 -7.21 -14.95 -6.07
N ALA A 93 -8.40 -15.53 -5.92
CA ALA A 93 -9.09 -15.64 -4.63
C ALA A 93 -8.28 -16.47 -3.62
N PHE A 94 -7.71 -17.59 -4.05
CA PHE A 94 -6.87 -18.42 -3.19
C PHE A 94 -5.62 -17.67 -2.73
N GLY A 95 -4.89 -17.06 -3.68
CA GLY A 95 -3.69 -16.28 -3.35
C GLY A 95 -3.99 -15.11 -2.43
N TRP A 96 -5.13 -14.43 -2.63
CA TRP A 96 -5.60 -13.36 -1.73
C TRP A 96 -5.84 -13.87 -0.31
N VAL A 97 -6.59 -14.97 -0.13
CA VAL A 97 -6.89 -15.54 1.20
C VAL A 97 -5.60 -15.93 1.92
N VAL A 98 -4.66 -16.56 1.22
CA VAL A 98 -3.38 -16.97 1.81
C VAL A 98 -2.57 -15.75 2.28
N VAL A 99 -2.42 -14.74 1.42
CA VAL A 99 -1.62 -13.55 1.74
C VAL A 99 -2.27 -12.72 2.85
N MET A 100 -3.57 -12.47 2.76
CA MET A 100 -4.28 -11.63 3.73
C MET A 100 -4.51 -12.35 5.06
N GLY A 101 -4.81 -13.65 5.01
CA GLY A 101 -4.97 -14.48 6.20
C GLY A 101 -3.67 -14.57 6.99
N SER A 102 -2.55 -14.89 6.32
CA SER A 102 -1.24 -14.94 6.97
C SER A 102 -0.81 -13.58 7.54
N SER A 103 -1.02 -12.49 6.79
CA SER A 103 -0.72 -11.14 7.26
C SER A 103 -1.53 -10.78 8.51
N THR A 104 -2.81 -11.14 8.55
CA THR A 104 -3.68 -10.88 9.72
C THR A 104 -3.20 -11.63 10.94
N VAL A 105 -2.83 -12.91 10.78
CA VAL A 105 -2.26 -13.72 11.87
C VAL A 105 -0.97 -13.08 12.41
N LEU A 106 -0.09 -12.64 11.52
CA LEU A 106 1.16 -11.97 11.90
C LEU A 106 0.91 -10.65 12.65
N ILE A 107 -0.03 -9.83 12.17
CA ILE A 107 -0.38 -8.54 12.81
C ILE A 107 -0.96 -8.78 14.21
N VAL A 108 -1.92 -9.70 14.35
CA VAL A 108 -2.54 -10.02 15.65
C VAL A 108 -1.51 -10.59 16.62
N THR A 109 -0.66 -11.49 16.14
CA THR A 109 0.43 -12.06 16.95
C THR A 109 1.40 -10.97 17.39
N GLY A 110 1.81 -10.08 16.48
CA GLY A 110 2.68 -8.95 16.79
C GLY A 110 2.08 -8.00 17.83
N ALA A 111 0.79 -7.67 17.68
CA ALA A 111 0.08 -6.82 18.65
C ALA A 111 0.04 -7.47 20.04
N PHE A 112 -0.20 -8.79 20.12
CA PHE A 112 -0.19 -9.53 21.38
C PHE A 112 1.20 -9.55 22.03
N LEU A 113 2.27 -9.74 21.24
CA LEU A 113 3.65 -9.71 21.74
C LEU A 113 4.04 -8.34 22.28
N VAL A 114 3.61 -7.25 21.64
CA VAL A 114 3.86 -5.88 22.12
C VAL A 114 3.11 -5.60 23.42
N GLN A 115 1.92 -6.16 23.61
CA GLN A 115 1.16 -6.01 24.86
C GLN A 115 1.76 -6.81 26.02
N ALA A 116 2.34 -7.97 25.74
CA ALA A 116 2.89 -8.86 26.75
C ALA A 116 4.27 -8.46 27.27
N GLY A 117 4.94 -7.49 26.62
CA GLY A 117 6.23 -6.91 27.02
C GLY A 117 6.08 -5.52 27.61
#